data_AF-A0A0D7NC13-F1
#
_entry.id   AF-A0A0D7NC13-F1
#
_cell.length_a   1.000
_cell.length_b   1.000
_cell.length_c   1.000
_cell.angle_alpha   90.00
_cell.angle_beta   90.00
_cell.angle_gamma   90.00
#
_symmetry.space_group_name_H-M   'P 1'
#
loop_
_entity.id
_entity.type
_entity.pdbx_description
1 polymer ?
#
loop_
_entity_poly.entity_id
_entity_poly.type
_entity_poly.pdbx_seq_one_letter_code
_entity_poly.pdbx_strand_id
1 'polypeptide(L)'
;MNALALRAFENEWYQSANNPSELARSSTKPVVLARPQLSSPSVVHRSNWARPTIDRLSALAPLGDNWDQRGSAAVRADVLQFAWNILVQIMPYDGKPPVIVPLGNGGVQLEWSTSAAALEIEVSRPFEVSALLVTEPGGEETENELPTDTWDRLTETVREYFRQ
;
A
#
# COMPACT_ATOMS: atom_id res chain seq x y z
N MET A 1 -35.24 18.90 26.07
CA MET A 1 -34.85 19.66 24.85
C MET A 1 -36.12 20.04 24.12
N ASN A 2 -36.31 21.32 23.78
CA ASN A 2 -37.60 21.86 23.37
C ASN A 2 -37.74 21.91 21.84
N ALA A 3 -38.90 21.52 21.29
CA ALA A 3 -39.14 21.32 19.85
C ALA A 3 -38.98 22.60 18.99
N LEU A 4 -38.98 23.78 19.61
CA LEU A 4 -38.74 25.06 18.95
C LEU A 4 -37.26 25.27 18.58
N ALA A 5 -36.31 24.67 19.30
CA ALA A 5 -34.88 24.80 19.02
C ALA A 5 -34.45 24.00 17.77
N LEU A 6 -35.11 22.86 17.51
CA LEU A 6 -34.82 22.02 16.34
C LEU A 6 -35.28 22.67 15.02
N ARG A 7 -36.45 23.34 15.02
CA ARG A 7 -36.97 24.02 13.81
C ARG A 7 -36.18 25.28 13.42
N ALA A 8 -35.58 25.96 14.38
CA ALA A 8 -34.71 27.12 14.08
C ALA A 8 -33.43 26.67 13.36
N PHE A 9 -32.86 25.55 13.80
CA PHE A 9 -31.64 24.97 13.21
C PHE A 9 -31.87 24.46 11.78
N GLU A 10 -32.99 23.78 11.52
CA GLU A 10 -33.31 23.27 10.17
C GLU A 10 -33.52 24.38 9.14
N ASN A 11 -34.11 25.52 9.55
CA ASN A 11 -34.34 26.65 8.66
C ASN A 11 -33.06 27.40 8.28
N GLU A 12 -32.08 27.49 9.19
CA GLU A 12 -30.78 28.10 8.90
C GLU A 12 -29.96 27.26 7.91
N TRP A 13 -30.02 25.93 8.03
CA TRP A 13 -29.36 25.01 7.09
C TRP A 13 -29.95 25.07 5.68
N TYR A 14 -31.28 25.17 5.55
CA TYR A 14 -31.93 25.29 4.23
C TYR A 14 -31.68 26.62 3.53
N GLN A 15 -31.46 27.70 4.29
CA GLN A 15 -31.17 29.03 3.75
C GLN A 15 -29.71 29.16 3.28
N SER A 16 -28.75 28.54 3.99
CA SER A 16 -27.34 28.51 3.56
C SER A 16 -27.12 27.68 2.28
N ALA A 17 -27.74 26.50 2.19
CA ALA A 17 -27.55 25.61 1.03
C ALA A 17 -28.09 26.16 -0.30
N ASN A 18 -28.99 27.15 -0.25
CA ASN A 18 -29.66 27.72 -1.42
C ASN A 18 -29.16 29.13 -1.78
N ASN A 19 -28.06 29.60 -1.20
CA ASN A 19 -27.45 30.88 -1.58
C ASN A 19 -26.32 30.66 -2.59
N PRO A 20 -26.56 30.84 -3.91
CA PRO A 20 -25.56 30.60 -4.95
C PRO A 20 -24.31 31.49 -4.80
N SER A 21 -24.41 32.58 -4.03
CA SER A 21 -23.32 33.49 -3.69
C SER A 21 -22.25 32.88 -2.76
N GLU A 22 -22.62 31.90 -1.92
CA GLU A 22 -21.68 31.19 -1.02
C GLU A 22 -20.92 30.09 -1.75
N LEU A 23 -21.59 29.36 -2.65
CA LEU A 23 -20.94 28.33 -3.49
C LEU A 23 -19.90 28.94 -4.45
N ALA A 24 -20.12 30.17 -4.90
CA ALA A 24 -19.21 30.90 -5.78
C ALA A 24 -17.90 31.36 -5.11
N ARG A 25 -17.78 31.26 -3.78
CA ARG A 25 -16.54 31.57 -3.04
C ARG A 25 -15.65 30.36 -2.81
N SER A 26 -16.08 29.16 -3.19
CA SER A 26 -15.22 27.98 -3.20
C SER A 26 -14.25 28.09 -4.38
N SER A 27 -13.09 28.70 -4.11
CA SER A 27 -11.94 28.60 -5.02
C SER A 27 -11.52 27.14 -5.05
N THR A 28 -11.96 26.42 -6.08
CA THR A 28 -11.51 25.07 -6.38
C THR A 28 -10.03 25.16 -6.77
N LYS A 29 -9.15 25.07 -5.77
CA LYS A 29 -7.75 24.72 -6.05
C LYS A 29 -7.80 23.36 -6.74
N PRO A 30 -7.28 23.23 -7.98
CA PRO A 30 -7.18 21.92 -8.60
C PRO A 30 -6.32 21.05 -7.70
N VAL A 31 -6.91 19.95 -7.21
CA VAL A 31 -6.13 18.90 -6.58
C VAL A 31 -5.33 18.27 -7.71
N VAL A 32 -4.05 18.62 -7.79
CA VAL A 32 -3.09 17.93 -8.65
C VAL A 32 -2.86 16.58 -8.00
N LEU A 33 -3.65 15.59 -8.40
CA LEU A 33 -3.32 14.20 -8.13
C LEU A 33 -2.04 13.94 -8.94
N ALA A 34 -0.91 13.87 -8.24
CA ALA A 34 0.28 13.28 -8.83
C ALA A 34 -0.15 11.89 -9.30
N ARG A 35 -0.23 11.69 -10.62
CA ARG A 35 -0.47 10.36 -11.13
C ARG A 35 0.74 9.55 -10.70
N PRO A 36 0.59 8.50 -9.85
CA PRO A 36 1.69 7.60 -9.62
C PRO A 36 2.15 7.14 -11.00
N GLN A 37 3.43 7.36 -11.32
CA GLN A 37 3.95 6.92 -12.60
C GLN A 37 3.91 5.40 -12.61
N LEU A 38 2.81 4.85 -13.12
CA LEU A 38 2.75 3.45 -13.49
C LEU A 38 3.84 3.24 -14.54
N SER A 39 4.88 2.50 -14.15
CA SER A 39 5.86 2.01 -15.11
C SER A 39 5.08 1.26 -16.20
N SER A 40 5.27 1.63 -17.47
CA SER A 40 4.64 0.86 -18.56
C SER A 40 5.03 -0.61 -18.42
N PRO A 41 4.18 -1.58 -18.81
CA PRO A 41 4.50 -3.01 -18.67
C PRO A 41 5.87 -3.37 -19.26
N SER A 42 6.26 -2.72 -20.35
CA SER A 42 7.56 -2.88 -21.02
C SER A 42 8.77 -2.39 -20.22
N VAL A 43 8.57 -1.48 -19.26
CA VAL A 43 9.59 -0.96 -18.34
C VAL A 43 9.71 -1.91 -17.14
N VAL A 44 8.58 -2.40 -16.62
CA VAL A 44 8.55 -3.39 -15.54
C VAL A 44 9.29 -4.66 -15.95
N HIS A 45 9.03 -5.21 -17.14
CA HIS A 45 9.72 -6.43 -17.59
C HIS A 45 11.23 -6.27 -17.81
N ARG A 46 11.75 -5.03 -17.86
CA ARG A 46 13.17 -4.74 -17.98
C ARG A 46 13.85 -4.44 -16.65
N SER A 47 13.09 -4.33 -15.56
CA SER A 47 13.67 -4.11 -14.24
C SER A 47 14.28 -5.41 -13.70
N ASN A 48 15.36 -5.28 -12.94
CA ASN A 48 16.06 -6.42 -12.37
C ASN A 48 15.24 -7.11 -11.26
N TRP A 49 14.25 -6.42 -10.68
CA TRP A 49 13.39 -6.98 -9.64
C TRP A 49 12.21 -7.80 -10.19
N ALA A 50 11.68 -7.45 -11.37
CA ALA A 50 10.41 -8.00 -11.82
C ALA A 50 10.45 -9.52 -12.06
N ARG A 51 11.48 -10.01 -12.76
CA ARG A 51 11.58 -11.44 -13.07
C ARG A 51 11.73 -12.32 -11.81
N PRO A 52 12.68 -12.03 -10.89
CA PRO A 52 12.77 -12.75 -9.62
C PRO A 52 11.47 -12.73 -8.81
N THR A 53 10.78 -11.60 -8.77
CA THR A 53 9.48 -11.47 -8.09
C THR A 53 8.42 -12.39 -8.70
N ILE A 54 8.26 -12.40 -10.03
CA ILE A 54 7.29 -13.25 -10.72
C ILE A 54 7.59 -14.73 -10.49
N ASP A 55 8.87 -15.12 -10.60
CA ASP A 55 9.30 -16.50 -10.38
C ASP A 55 8.98 -16.94 -8.94
N ARG A 56 9.19 -16.06 -7.95
CA ARG A 56 8.85 -16.35 -6.55
C ARG A 56 7.34 -16.46 -6.34
N LEU A 57 6.53 -15.52 -6.83
CA LEU A 57 5.07 -15.58 -6.72
C LEU A 57 4.51 -16.87 -7.36
N SER A 58 5.06 -17.26 -8.51
CA SER A 58 4.70 -18.49 -9.22
C SER A 58 5.05 -19.75 -8.42
N ALA A 59 6.14 -19.72 -7.66
CA ALA A 59 6.53 -20.82 -6.77
C ALA A 59 5.66 -20.94 -5.52
N LEU A 60 4.99 -19.85 -5.09
CA LEU A 60 4.05 -19.87 -3.97
C LEU A 60 2.64 -20.32 -4.37
N ALA A 61 2.22 -20.07 -5.61
CA ALA A 61 0.90 -20.43 -6.12
C ALA A 61 0.51 -21.93 -5.97
N PRO A 62 1.40 -22.92 -6.13
CA PRO A 62 1.05 -24.33 -5.97
C PRO A 62 1.09 -24.81 -4.51
N LEU A 63 1.45 -23.96 -3.53
CA LEU A 63 1.45 -24.36 -2.13
C LEU A 63 0.02 -24.65 -1.67
N GLY A 64 -0.26 -25.93 -1.40
CA GLY A 64 -1.51 -26.37 -0.80
C GLY A 64 -1.56 -26.10 0.70
N ASP A 65 -2.65 -26.54 1.33
CA ASP A 65 -2.79 -26.48 2.78
C ASP A 65 -1.70 -27.30 3.47
N ASN A 66 -1.37 -26.89 4.69
CA ASN A 66 -0.37 -27.47 5.58
C ASN A 66 1.04 -27.53 4.97
N TRP A 67 1.40 -26.56 4.13
CA TRP A 67 2.73 -26.49 3.47
C TRP A 67 3.91 -26.39 4.45
N ASP A 68 3.66 -25.95 5.68
CA ASP A 68 4.64 -25.83 6.77
C ASP A 68 4.53 -26.93 7.83
N GLN A 69 3.62 -27.90 7.67
CA GLN A 69 3.29 -28.93 8.65
C GLN A 69 2.75 -28.39 10.00
N ARG A 70 2.26 -27.14 10.04
CA ARG A 70 1.68 -26.50 11.23
C ARG A 70 0.27 -25.97 11.00
N GLY A 71 -0.41 -26.49 9.97
CA GLY A 71 -1.80 -26.15 9.66
C GLY A 71 -1.96 -24.86 8.86
N SER A 72 -0.92 -24.39 8.18
CA SER A 72 -1.03 -23.20 7.31
C SER A 72 -2.04 -23.41 6.17
N ALA A 73 -2.75 -22.35 5.79
CA ALA A 73 -3.61 -22.36 4.60
C ALA A 73 -2.78 -22.24 3.31
N ALA A 74 -3.34 -22.74 2.21
CA ALA A 74 -2.83 -22.50 0.87
C ALA A 74 -2.75 -20.99 0.56
N VAL A 75 -1.72 -20.58 -0.18
CA VAL A 75 -1.56 -19.18 -0.57
C VAL A 75 -2.63 -18.81 -1.57
N ARG A 76 -3.34 -17.71 -1.32
CA ARG A 76 -4.47 -17.32 -2.16
C ARG A 76 -4.01 -16.64 -3.45
N ALA A 77 -4.61 -17.04 -4.58
CA ALA A 77 -4.28 -16.48 -5.89
C ALA A 77 -4.59 -14.97 -6.00
N ASP A 78 -5.67 -14.50 -5.34
CA ASP A 78 -6.03 -13.08 -5.32
C ASP A 78 -5.02 -12.23 -4.54
N VAL A 79 -4.48 -12.76 -3.44
CA VAL A 79 -3.37 -12.16 -2.68
C VAL A 79 -2.11 -12.07 -3.54
N LEU A 80 -1.71 -13.13 -4.24
CA LEU A 80 -0.53 -13.12 -5.11
C LEU A 80 -0.65 -12.07 -6.23
N GLN A 81 -1.83 -11.97 -6.86
CA GLN A 81 -2.10 -10.98 -7.88
C GLN A 81 -2.10 -9.55 -7.30
N PHE A 82 -2.66 -9.36 -6.11
CA PHE A 82 -2.70 -8.07 -5.45
C PHE A 82 -1.31 -7.60 -5.01
N ALA A 83 -0.49 -8.50 -4.46
CA ALA A 83 0.90 -8.23 -4.13
C ALA A 83 1.71 -7.80 -5.37
N TRP A 84 1.53 -8.49 -6.50
CA TRP A 84 2.14 -8.06 -7.77
C TRP A 84 1.70 -6.65 -8.18
N ASN A 85 0.41 -6.34 -8.06
CA ASN A 85 -0.12 -5.03 -8.40
C ASN A 85 0.41 -3.91 -7.48
N ILE A 86 0.67 -4.19 -6.21
CA ILE A 86 1.36 -3.25 -5.30
C ILE A 86 2.79 -3.02 -5.81
N LEU A 87 3.55 -4.09 -6.07
CA LEU A 87 4.95 -4.00 -6.51
C LEU A 87 5.09 -3.20 -7.81
N VAL A 88 4.22 -3.40 -8.79
CA VAL A 88 4.20 -2.61 -10.04
C VAL A 88 4.01 -1.11 -9.80
N GLN A 89 3.33 -0.72 -8.71
CA GLN A 89 3.08 0.66 -8.37
C GLN A 89 4.23 1.30 -7.59
N ILE A 90 4.81 0.58 -6.63
CA ILE A 90 5.79 1.16 -5.69
C ILE A 90 7.24 0.99 -6.14
N MET A 91 7.54 -0.04 -6.93
CA MET A 91 8.93 -0.40 -7.26
C MET A 91 9.52 0.53 -8.33
N PRO A 92 10.70 1.14 -8.08
CA PRO A 92 11.43 1.85 -9.11
C PRO A 92 12.11 0.88 -10.08
N TYR A 93 12.55 1.37 -11.25
CA TYR A 93 13.19 0.53 -12.28
C TYR A 93 14.46 -0.18 -11.78
N ASP A 94 15.23 0.51 -10.94
CA ASP A 94 16.49 0.10 -10.31
C ASP A 94 16.29 -0.49 -8.89
N GLY A 95 15.06 -0.83 -8.50
CA GLY A 95 14.75 -1.35 -7.17
C GLY A 95 15.34 -2.74 -6.90
N LYS A 96 15.69 -3.01 -5.64
CA LYS A 96 16.05 -4.34 -5.15
C LYS A 96 14.79 -5.23 -5.07
N PRO A 97 14.81 -6.48 -5.57
CA PRO A 97 13.66 -7.37 -5.44
C PRO A 97 13.34 -7.64 -3.96
N PRO A 98 12.05 -7.70 -3.58
CA PRO A 98 11.66 -8.17 -2.26
C PRO A 98 11.96 -9.66 -2.10
N VAL A 99 12.25 -10.06 -0.86
CA VAL A 99 11.99 -11.42 -0.41
C VAL A 99 10.49 -11.58 -0.23
N ILE A 100 9.92 -12.70 -0.66
CA ILE A 100 8.48 -12.96 -0.56
C ILE A 100 8.27 -14.27 0.15
N VAL A 101 7.54 -14.25 1.27
CA VAL A 101 7.24 -15.43 2.08
C VAL A 101 5.73 -15.62 2.22
N PRO A 102 5.23 -16.87 2.20
CA PRO A 102 3.82 -17.15 2.45
C PRO A 102 3.51 -17.01 3.95
N LEU A 103 2.31 -16.52 4.26
CA LEU A 103 1.79 -16.43 5.62
C LEU A 103 0.83 -17.60 5.88
N GLY A 104 0.73 -18.03 7.14
CA GLY A 104 -0.09 -19.19 7.51
C GLY A 104 -1.61 -19.00 7.31
N ASN A 105 -2.07 -17.77 7.12
CA ASN A 105 -3.47 -17.43 6.81
C ASN A 105 -3.77 -17.41 5.29
N GLY A 106 -2.83 -17.85 4.45
CA GLY A 106 -2.93 -17.79 2.98
C GLY A 106 -2.55 -16.43 2.37
N GLY A 107 -2.03 -15.52 3.20
CA GLY A 107 -1.44 -14.25 2.81
C GLY A 107 0.00 -14.36 2.30
N VAL A 108 0.62 -13.22 2.02
CA VAL A 108 2.07 -13.12 1.75
C VAL A 108 2.68 -11.91 2.46
N GLN A 109 3.97 -12.00 2.74
CA GLN A 109 4.78 -10.89 3.24
C GLN A 109 5.88 -10.57 2.24
N LEU A 110 6.09 -9.28 1.99
CA LEU A 110 7.12 -8.70 1.13
C LEU A 110 8.16 -8.01 2.01
N GLU A 111 9.43 -8.36 1.85
CA GLU A 111 10.49 -7.87 2.73
C GLU A 111 11.64 -7.28 1.93
N TRP A 112 12.11 -6.12 2.38
CA TRP A 112 13.37 -5.54 1.98
C TRP A 112 14.21 -5.27 3.21
N SER A 113 15.51 -5.49 3.10
CA SER A 113 16.47 -5.15 4.15
C SER A 113 17.76 -4.61 3.58
N THR A 114 18.35 -3.68 4.31
CA THR A 114 19.69 -3.11 4.14
C THR A 114 20.33 -2.95 5.52
N SER A 115 21.55 -2.44 5.58
CA SER A 115 22.18 -2.09 6.86
C SER A 115 21.57 -0.85 7.54
N ALA A 116 20.69 -0.11 6.88
CA ALA A 116 20.12 1.14 7.40
C ALA A 116 18.61 1.04 7.68
N ALA A 117 17.92 0.13 7.01
CA ALA A 117 16.47 -0.03 7.11
C ALA A 117 15.99 -1.43 6.72
N ALA A 118 14.87 -1.84 7.30
CA ALA A 118 14.07 -2.99 6.90
C ALA A 118 12.61 -2.56 6.68
N LEU A 119 12.00 -3.00 5.60
CA LEU A 119 10.60 -2.76 5.28
C LEU A 119 9.89 -4.09 5.11
N GLU A 120 8.80 -4.27 5.84
CA GLU A 120 7.89 -5.41 5.73
C GLU A 120 6.52 -4.90 5.28
N ILE A 121 5.92 -5.60 4.31
CA ILE A 121 4.55 -5.36 3.87
C ILE A 121 3.82 -6.69 3.90
N GLU A 122 2.78 -6.81 4.72
CA GLU A 122 1.92 -7.98 4.75
C GLU A 122 0.65 -7.73 3.94
N VAL A 123 0.27 -8.72 3.13
CA VAL A 123 -1.00 -8.75 2.41
C VAL A 123 -1.76 -10.00 2.87
N SER A 124 -2.68 -9.82 3.81
CA SER A 124 -3.53 -10.92 4.32
C SER A 124 -4.68 -11.22 3.36
N ARG A 125 -5.26 -10.16 2.76
CA ARG A 125 -6.29 -10.19 1.71
C ARG A 125 -6.11 -8.97 0.79
N PRO A 126 -6.71 -8.95 -0.41
CA PRO A 126 -6.74 -7.73 -1.22
C PRO A 126 -7.31 -6.57 -0.41
N PHE A 127 -6.61 -5.43 -0.43
CA PHE A 127 -6.93 -4.20 0.33
C PHE A 127 -6.82 -4.32 1.87
N GLU A 128 -6.33 -5.44 2.39
CA GLU A 128 -6.00 -5.63 3.80
C GLU A 128 -4.47 -5.76 3.89
N VAL A 129 -3.83 -4.60 4.08
CA VAL A 129 -2.36 -4.44 3.99
C VAL A 129 -1.85 -3.69 5.21
N SER A 130 -0.82 -4.23 5.86
CA SER A 130 -0.01 -3.52 6.86
C SER A 130 1.41 -3.35 6.34
N ALA A 131 2.10 -2.31 6.81
CA ALA A 131 3.48 -2.08 6.46
C ALA A 131 4.25 -1.55 7.68
N LEU A 132 5.43 -2.12 7.93
CA LEU A 132 6.32 -1.76 9.02
C LEU A 132 7.69 -1.39 8.48
N LEU A 133 8.18 -0.21 8.84
CA LEU A 133 9.52 0.27 8.52
C LEU A 133 10.35 0.33 9.80
N VAL A 134 11.44 -0.42 9.84
CA VAL A 134 12.46 -0.34 10.87
C VAL A 134 13.65 0.42 10.30
N THR A 135 14.15 1.42 11.03
CA THR A 135 15.34 2.20 10.65
C THR A 135 16.31 2.29 11.83
N GLU A 136 17.60 2.44 11.56
CA GLU A 136 18.64 2.60 12.60
C GLU A 136 19.38 3.94 12.49
N PRO A 137 18.72 5.09 12.68
CA PRO A 137 19.42 6.37 12.70
C PRO A 137 20.33 6.46 13.93
N GLY A 138 21.66 6.42 13.72
CA GLY A 138 22.63 6.60 14.80
C GLY A 138 22.78 5.41 15.75
N GLY A 139 22.31 4.21 15.35
CA GLY A 139 22.44 2.97 16.12
C GLY A 139 21.28 2.69 17.09
N GLU A 140 20.20 3.46 17.03
CA GLU A 140 18.95 3.18 17.74
C GLU A 140 17.89 2.74 16.72
N GLU A 141 17.33 1.53 16.91
CA GLU A 141 16.24 1.01 16.07
C GLU A 141 14.94 1.77 16.35
N THR A 142 14.31 2.26 15.28
CA THR A 142 12.99 2.89 15.32
C THR A 142 12.05 2.16 14.38
N GLU A 143 10.95 1.65 14.94
CA GLU A 143 9.86 1.02 14.20
C GLU A 143 8.76 2.03 13.89
N ASN A 144 8.29 2.05 12.65
CA ASN A 144 7.22 2.93 12.19
C ASN A 144 6.23 2.17 11.31
N GLU A 145 4.97 2.13 11.72
CA GLU A 145 3.90 1.70 10.83
C GLU A 145 3.72 2.72 9.70
N LEU A 146 3.70 2.25 8.47
CA LEU A 146 3.48 3.10 7.30
C LEU A 146 2.01 3.05 6.89
N PRO A 147 1.43 4.20 6.50
CA PRO A 147 0.08 4.23 5.97
C PRO A 147 -0.03 3.43 4.65
N THR A 148 -1.11 2.69 4.50
CA THR A 148 -1.41 1.82 3.34
C THR A 148 -2.71 2.19 2.63
N ASP A 149 -3.32 3.33 3.00
CA ASP A 149 -4.48 3.93 2.30
C ASP A 149 -4.10 4.50 0.93
N THR A 150 -2.84 4.90 0.78
CA THR A 150 -2.20 5.29 -0.48
C THR A 150 -0.83 4.62 -0.62
N TRP A 151 -0.29 4.57 -1.84
CA TRP A 151 1.01 3.96 -2.12
C TRP A 151 2.18 4.94 -2.11
N ASP A 152 1.91 6.22 -1.91
CA ASP A 152 2.93 7.27 -2.03
C ASP A 152 4.03 7.08 -0.99
N ARG A 153 3.67 6.84 0.27
CA ARG A 153 4.65 6.64 1.34
C ARG A 153 5.51 5.40 1.12
N LEU A 154 4.91 4.29 0.72
CA LEU A 154 5.64 3.07 0.37
C LEU A 154 6.58 3.29 -0.82
N THR A 155 6.13 4.03 -1.84
CA THR A 155 6.93 4.37 -3.02
C THR A 155 8.15 5.21 -2.63
N GLU A 156 7.97 6.21 -1.77
CA GLU A 156 9.06 7.03 -1.23
C GLU A 156 10.06 6.17 -0.47
N THR A 157 9.60 5.35 0.48
CA THR A 157 10.45 4.46 1.28
C THR A 157 11.26 3.49 0.42
N VAL A 158 10.63 2.84 -0.56
CA VAL A 158 11.34 1.94 -1.49
C VAL A 158 12.42 2.68 -2.29
N ARG A 159 12.12 3.91 -2.72
CA ARG A 159 13.07 4.73 -3.48
C ARG A 159 14.20 5.28 -2.64
N GLU A 160 13.98 5.52 -1.36
CA GLU A 160 14.96 6.08 -0.44
C GLU A 160 15.96 5.01 0.01
N TYR A 161 15.47 3.82 0.41
CA TYR A 161 16.30 2.82 1.06
C TYR A 161 16.65 1.60 0.21
N PHE A 162 15.86 1.28 -0.82
CA PHE A 162 15.91 -0.07 -1.45
C PHE A 162 16.18 -0.04 -2.96
N ARG A 163 16.96 0.94 -3.44
CA ARG A 163 17.53 0.93 -4.80
C ARG A 163 18.86 0.17 -4.85
N GLN A 164 19.22 -0.34 -6.04
CA GLN A 164 20.52 -0.95 -6.32
C GLN A 164 21.53 0.06 -6.86
#